data_AF-A0A2H5QYN0-F1
#
_entry.id   AF-A0A2H5QYN0-F1
#
_cell.length_a   1.000
_cell.length_b   1.000
_cell.length_c   1.000
_cell.angle_alpha   90.00
_cell.angle_beta   90.00
_cell.angle_gamma   90.00
#
_symmetry.space_group_name_H-M   'P 1'
#
loop_
_entity.id
_entity.type
_entity.pdbx_description
1 polymer ?
#
loop_
_entity_poly.entity_id
_entity_poly.type
_entity_poly.pdbx_seq_one_letter_code
_entity_poly.pdbx_strand_id
1 'polypeptide(L)'
;MHGYRGCLETERTALLEIKRFFIAVTDIEYVGRIPTSWVDDEMSDCCGWERVRCVNATTRRVNQLSLDGITLGTNSGLLNLSMFLPFQELESLDLSYNFFDGVYENQGIGG
;
A
#
# COMPACT_ATOMS: atom_id res chain seq x y z
N MET A 1 -6.23 21.56 19.22
CA MET A 1 -6.40 20.09 19.32
C MET A 1 -6.61 19.58 17.90
N HIS A 2 -5.54 19.22 17.19
CA HIS A 2 -5.64 18.68 15.83
C HIS A 2 -5.91 17.17 15.95
N GLY A 3 -7.19 16.81 15.97
CA GLY A 3 -7.61 15.41 16.04
C GLY A 3 -7.20 14.65 14.79
N TYR A 4 -6.74 13.42 15.02
CA TYR A 4 -6.48 12.35 14.05
C TYR A 4 -7.51 12.35 12.90
N ARG A 5 -7.17 12.95 11.75
CA ARG A 5 -8.08 13.00 10.60
C ARG A 5 -7.96 11.79 9.68
N GLY A 6 -7.01 10.89 9.90
CA GLY A 6 -6.82 9.68 9.09
C GLY A 6 -6.29 8.47 9.85
N CYS A 7 -5.84 7.46 9.10
CA CYS A 7 -5.09 6.33 9.62
C CYS A 7 -3.75 6.75 10.24
N LEU A 8 -3.01 5.81 10.84
CA LEU A 8 -1.72 6.12 11.44
C LEU A 8 -0.72 6.65 10.40
N GLU A 9 0.13 7.60 10.78
CA GLU A 9 1.13 8.19 9.87
C GLU A 9 2.08 7.14 9.29
N THR A 10 2.42 6.11 10.08
CA THR A 10 3.23 4.97 9.62
C THR A 10 2.52 4.14 8.55
N GLU A 11 1.20 3.95 8.67
CA GLU A 11 0.39 3.24 7.66
C GLU A 11 0.22 4.10 6.41
N ARG A 12 -0.03 5.40 6.58
CA ARG A 12 -0.11 6.37 5.48
C ARG A 12 1.20 6.40 4.68
N THR A 13 2.33 6.49 5.36
CA THR A 13 3.66 6.50 4.73
C THR A 13 3.92 5.19 3.98
N ALA A 14 3.60 4.04 4.57
CA ALA A 14 3.74 2.73 3.95
C ALA A 14 2.89 2.60 2.67
N LEU A 15 1.65 3.10 2.68
CA LEU A 15 0.80 3.14 1.48
C LEU A 15 1.46 3.99 0.38
N LEU A 16 2.01 5.15 0.71
CA LEU A 16 2.70 6.00 -0.27
C LEU A 16 3.96 5.32 -0.83
N GLU A 17 4.71 4.56 -0.02
CA GLU A 17 5.85 3.75 -0.49
C GLU A 17 5.41 2.63 -1.42
N ILE A 18 4.33 1.91 -1.09
CA ILE A 18 3.70 0.90 -1.95
C ILE A 18 3.31 1.51 -3.30
N LYS A 19 2.68 2.69 -3.30
CA LYS A 19 2.35 3.41 -4.54
C LYS A 19 3.58 3.73 -5.37
N ARG A 20 4.67 4.21 -4.75
CA ARG A 20 5.94 4.49 -5.46
C ARG A 20 6.52 3.23 -6.08
N PHE A 21 6.47 2.09 -5.37
CA PHE A 21 6.87 0.80 -5.91
C PHE A 21 6.08 0.46 -7.18
N PHE A 22 4.75 0.50 -7.13
CA PHE A 22 3.92 0.23 -8.30
C PHE A 22 4.19 1.18 -9.47
N ILE A 23 4.42 2.47 -9.22
CA ILE A 23 4.81 3.41 -10.29
C ILE A 23 6.11 2.98 -10.96
N ALA A 24 7.07 2.45 -10.19
CA ALA A 24 8.36 2.04 -10.72
C ALA A 24 8.33 0.72 -11.51
N VAL A 25 7.41 -0.19 -11.17
CA VAL A 25 7.34 -1.54 -11.77
C VAL A 25 6.20 -1.75 -12.76
N THR A 26 5.40 -0.70 -13.03
CA THR A 26 4.26 -0.76 -13.95
C THR A 26 4.61 -0.07 -15.27
N ASP A 27 4.33 -0.72 -16.40
CA ASP A 27 4.50 -0.12 -17.72
C ASP A 27 3.56 1.08 -17.90
N ILE A 28 3.99 2.07 -18.70
CA ILE A 28 3.27 3.34 -18.87
C ILE A 28 1.81 3.17 -19.31
N GLU A 29 1.51 2.10 -20.06
CA GLU A 29 0.16 1.74 -20.51
C GLU A 29 -0.80 1.43 -19.34
N TYR A 30 -0.28 0.94 -18.21
CA TYR A 30 -1.08 0.48 -17.07
C TYR A 30 -1.01 1.42 -15.86
N VAL A 31 -0.30 2.55 -15.94
CA VAL A 31 -0.19 3.54 -14.85
C VAL A 31 -1.57 4.03 -14.36
N GLY A 32 -2.58 4.06 -15.24
CA GLY A 32 -3.95 4.40 -14.88
C GLY A 32 -4.63 3.47 -13.87
N ARG A 33 -4.04 2.29 -13.58
CA ARG A 33 -4.53 1.34 -12.57
C ARG A 33 -4.04 1.66 -11.16
N ILE A 34 -3.01 2.49 -11.02
CA ILE A 34 -2.47 2.90 -9.74
C ILE A 34 -3.45 3.87 -9.07
N PRO A 35 -3.88 3.63 -7.82
CA PRO A 35 -4.84 4.49 -7.14
C PRO A 35 -4.42 5.96 -7.09
N THR A 36 -5.23 6.83 -7.70
CA THR A 36 -4.97 8.28 -7.74
C THR A 36 -5.32 8.97 -6.42
N SER A 37 -6.24 8.39 -5.64
CA SER A 37 -6.67 8.94 -4.35
C SER A 37 -5.58 8.89 -3.28
N TRP A 38 -4.52 8.08 -3.46
CA TRP A 38 -3.40 7.96 -2.53
C TRP A 38 -2.50 9.18 -2.68
N VAL A 39 -2.76 10.23 -1.91
CA VAL A 39 -2.13 11.53 -2.04
C VAL A 39 -1.22 11.83 -0.86
N ASP A 40 -0.07 12.45 -1.14
CA ASP A 40 0.84 12.92 -0.11
C ASP A 40 0.38 14.28 0.45
N ASP A 41 -0.79 14.27 1.07
CA ASP A 41 -1.36 15.39 1.82
C ASP A 41 -1.52 14.99 3.29
N GLU A 42 -0.96 15.77 4.21
CA GLU A 42 -1.04 15.54 5.66
C GLU A 42 -2.48 15.63 6.19
N MET A 43 -3.36 16.32 5.46
CA MET A 43 -4.78 16.43 5.81
C MET A 43 -5.61 15.26 5.26
N SER A 44 -5.02 14.42 4.40
CA SER A 44 -5.73 13.32 3.75
C SER A 44 -5.91 12.13 4.67
N ASP A 45 -7.12 11.59 4.66
CA ASP A 45 -7.53 10.41 5.39
C ASP A 45 -7.35 9.15 4.53
N CYS A 46 -6.33 8.33 4.84
CA CYS A 46 -6.07 7.14 4.04
C CYS A 46 -7.19 6.09 4.10
N CYS A 47 -8.06 6.12 5.12
CA CYS A 47 -9.23 5.22 5.17
C CYS A 47 -10.28 5.57 4.10
N GLY A 48 -10.21 6.78 3.52
CA GLY A 48 -11.03 7.19 2.38
C GLY A 48 -10.37 6.93 1.03
N TRP A 49 -9.16 6.36 0.99
CA TRP A 49 -8.48 6.06 -0.25
C TRP A 49 -9.10 4.83 -0.93
N GLU A 50 -9.13 4.87 -2.27
CA GLU A 50 -9.49 3.72 -3.09
C GLU A 50 -8.68 2.49 -2.65
N ARG A 51 -9.37 1.35 -2.53
CA ARG A 51 -8.77 0.05 -2.17
C ARG A 51 -8.16 -0.08 -0.77
N VAL A 52 -8.38 0.92 0.09
CA VAL A 52 -8.04 0.85 1.51
C VAL A 52 -9.33 0.70 2.30
N ARG A 53 -9.38 -0.26 3.24
CA ARG A 53 -10.42 -0.31 4.28
C ARG A 53 -9.78 -0.32 5.65
N CYS A 54 -10.46 0.34 6.59
CA CYS A 54 -10.06 0.42 7.98
C CYS A 54 -11.08 -0.27 8.90
N VAL A 55 -10.63 -0.79 10.04
CA VAL A 55 -11.46 -1.58 10.99
C VAL A 55 -12.72 -0.84 11.43
N ASN A 56 -12.56 0.35 12.00
CA ASN A 56 -13.68 1.17 12.47
C ASN A 56 -13.28 2.67 12.52
N ALA A 57 -14.28 3.54 12.67
CA ALA A 57 -14.10 4.99 12.73
C ALA A 57 -13.28 5.47 13.95
N THR A 58 -13.08 4.62 14.96
CA THR A 58 -12.40 4.96 16.22
C THR A 58 -10.91 4.63 16.19
N THR A 59 -10.52 3.44 15.74
CA THR A 59 -9.12 3.01 15.64
C THR A 59 -8.49 3.46 14.33
N ARG A 60 -9.28 3.53 13.25
CA ARG A 60 -8.88 4.01 11.92
C ARG A 60 -7.65 3.27 11.34
N ARG A 61 -7.46 2.03 11.74
CA ARG A 61 -6.34 1.17 11.34
C ARG A 61 -6.67 0.44 10.05
N VAL A 62 -5.73 0.40 9.12
CA VAL A 62 -5.92 -0.33 7.86
C VAL A 62 -6.02 -1.83 8.14
N ASN A 63 -7.13 -2.45 7.72
CA ASN A 63 -7.35 -3.89 7.86
C ASN A 63 -7.53 -4.63 6.53
N GLN A 64 -7.83 -3.93 5.44
CA GLN A 64 -7.89 -4.54 4.12
C GLN A 64 -7.23 -3.65 3.10
N LEU A 65 -6.40 -4.27 2.26
CA LEU A 65 -5.70 -3.61 1.17
C LEU A 65 -5.87 -4.41 -0.12
N SER A 66 -6.48 -3.79 -1.14
CA SER A 66 -6.60 -4.36 -2.49
C SER A 66 -5.55 -3.77 -3.41
N LEU A 67 -4.60 -4.59 -3.84
CA LEU A 67 -3.54 -4.21 -4.76
C LEU A 67 -3.61 -5.04 -6.05
N ASP A 68 -4.77 -5.63 -6.33
CA ASP A 68 -4.97 -6.53 -7.44
C ASP A 68 -4.84 -5.83 -8.80
N GLY A 69 -4.28 -6.56 -9.77
CA GLY A 69 -4.27 -6.14 -11.17
C GLY A 69 -3.51 -4.85 -11.48
N ILE A 70 -2.58 -4.40 -10.62
CA ILE A 70 -1.82 -3.16 -10.83
C ILE A 70 -0.66 -3.41 -11.78
N THR A 71 0.16 -4.44 -11.54
CA THR A 71 1.30 -4.77 -12.42
C THR A 71 0.88 -5.72 -13.53
N LEU A 72 0.80 -5.19 -14.75
CA LEU A 72 0.73 -5.97 -15.97
C LEU A 72 1.91 -5.55 -16.85
N GLY A 73 2.91 -6.41 -16.99
CA GLY A 73 4.11 -6.09 -17.75
C GLY A 73 5.16 -7.19 -17.67
N THR A 74 6.26 -7.03 -18.41
CA THR A 74 7.34 -8.04 -18.47
C THR A 74 8.46 -7.84 -17.44
N ASN A 75 8.48 -6.70 -16.73
CA ASN A 75 9.46 -6.35 -15.69
C ASN A 75 8.77 -5.86 -14.43
N SER A 76 8.08 -6.76 -13.74
CA SER A 76 7.22 -6.36 -12.61
C SER A 76 7.94 -6.30 -11.26
N GLY A 77 9.24 -6.55 -11.24
CA GLY A 77 10.10 -6.35 -10.08
C GLY A 77 9.86 -7.35 -8.95
N LEU A 78 10.68 -7.25 -7.91
CA LEU A 78 10.56 -8.07 -6.71
C LEU A 78 9.73 -7.33 -5.65
N LEU A 79 8.69 -8.00 -5.14
CA LEU A 79 7.86 -7.45 -4.07
C LEU A 79 8.56 -7.65 -2.71
N ASN A 80 8.87 -6.54 -2.04
CA ASN A 80 9.40 -6.56 -0.69
C ASN A 80 8.27 -6.72 0.35
N LEU A 81 8.12 -7.89 0.97
CA LEU A 81 7.09 -8.12 1.97
C LEU A 81 7.24 -7.24 3.22
N SER A 82 8.45 -6.70 3.49
CA SER A 82 8.66 -5.81 4.63
C SER A 82 7.89 -4.49 4.52
N MET A 83 7.45 -4.11 3.32
CA MET A 83 6.64 -2.89 3.11
C MET A 83 5.25 -2.97 3.78
N PHE A 84 4.80 -4.18 4.15
CA PHE A 84 3.51 -4.38 4.80
C PHE A 84 3.59 -4.44 6.33
N LEU A 85 4.79 -4.44 6.93
CA LEU A 85 4.98 -4.49 8.39
C LEU A 85 4.27 -3.37 9.18
N PRO A 86 4.13 -2.13 8.64
CA PRO A 86 3.41 -1.07 9.37
C PRO A 86 1.92 -1.34 9.58
N PHE A 87 1.30 -2.23 8.80
CA PHE A 87 -0.14 -2.54 8.88
C PHE A 87 -0.42 -3.66 9.88
N GLN A 88 -0.27 -3.37 11.17
CA GLN A 88 -0.38 -4.38 12.24
C GLN A 88 -1.79 -4.99 12.40
N GLU A 89 -2.82 -4.34 11.87
CA GLU A 89 -4.22 -4.83 11.89
C GLU A 89 -4.68 -5.33 10.52
N LEU A 90 -3.75 -5.55 9.58
CA LEU A 90 -4.08 -6.08 8.25
C LEU A 90 -4.57 -7.53 8.34
N GLU A 91 -5.84 -7.73 7.96
CA GLU A 91 -6.49 -9.05 7.90
C GLU A 91 -6.58 -9.58 6.47
N SER A 92 -6.63 -8.68 5.49
CA SER A 92 -6.77 -9.03 4.07
C SER A 92 -5.81 -8.23 3.20
N LEU A 93 -5.00 -8.94 2.43
CA LEU A 93 -4.13 -8.40 1.41
C LEU A 93 -4.43 -9.10 0.09
N ASP A 94 -4.99 -8.37 -0.88
CA ASP A 94 -5.24 -8.90 -2.22
C ASP A 94 -4.12 -8.44 -3.16
N LEU A 95 -3.32 -9.40 -3.62
CA LEU A 95 -2.26 -9.23 -4.61
C LEU A 95 -2.58 -9.96 -5.93
N SER A 96 -3.81 -10.44 -6.09
CA SER A 96 -4.21 -11.23 -7.26
C SER A 96 -4.05 -10.45 -8.58
N TYR A 97 -3.93 -11.16 -9.69
CA TYR A 97 -3.80 -10.56 -11.02
C TYR A 97 -2.61 -9.60 -11.23
N ASN A 98 -1.63 -9.61 -10.34
CA ASN A 98 -0.34 -8.96 -10.54
C ASN A 98 0.68 -9.96 -11.10
N PHE A 99 1.56 -9.48 -11.98
CA PHE A 99 2.81 -10.17 -12.27
C PHE A 99 3.87 -9.63 -11.31
N PHE A 100 4.63 -10.49 -10.66
CA PHE A 100 5.83 -10.13 -9.88
C PHE A 100 6.92 -11.13 -10.21
N ASP A 101 8.16 -10.69 -10.30
CA ASP A 101 9.30 -11.59 -10.60
C ASP A 101 9.65 -12.47 -9.39
N GLY A 102 9.13 -12.12 -8.22
CA GLY A 102 9.29 -12.84 -6.97
C GLY A 102 8.93 -11.99 -5.75
N VAL A 103 9.09 -12.58 -4.57
CA VAL A 103 8.93 -11.90 -3.28
C VAL A 103 10.23 -12.03 -2.48
N TYR A 104 10.54 -11.04 -1.66
CA TYR A 104 11.65 -11.12 -0.70
C TYR A 104 11.30 -10.42 0.61
N GLU A 105 12.01 -10.81 1.65
CA GLU A 105 11.99 -10.12 2.95
C GLU A 105 13.38 -9.53 3.16
N ASN A 106 13.44 -8.25 3.55
CA ASN A 106 14.65 -7.74 4.17
C ASN A 106 14.82 -8.50 5.49
N GLN A 107 15.71 -9.51 5.52
CA GLN A 107 16.14 -10.10 6.77
C GLN A 107 16.77 -8.97 7.58
N GLY A 108 16.07 -8.50 8.61
CA GLY A 108 16.64 -7.58 9.57
C GLY A 108 17.92 -8.22 10.07
N ILE A 109 19.06 -7.56 9.84
CA ILE A 109 20.31 -7.94 10.46
C ILE A 109 20.11 -7.71 11.96
N GLY A 110 19.70 -8.77 12.66
CA GLY A 110 19.71 -8.83 14.11
C GLY A 110 21.17 -8.83 14.56
N GLY A 111 21.57 -7.76 15.23
CA GLY A 111 22.82 -7.62 15.99
C GLY A 111 22.51 -6.93 17.30
#